data_AF-A0A1I7CAS0-F1
#
_entry.id   AF-A0A1I7CAS0-F1
#
_cell.length_a   1.000
_cell.length_b   1.000
_cell.length_c   1.000
_cell.angle_alpha   90.00
_cell.angle_beta   90.00
_cell.angle_gamma   90.00
#
_symmetry.space_group_name_H-M   'P 1'
#
loop_
_entity.id
_entity.type
_entity.pdbx_description
1 polymer ?
#
loop_
_entity_poly.entity_id
_entity_poly.type
_entity_poly.pdbx_seq_one_letter_code
_entity_poly.pdbx_strand_id
1 'polypeptide(L)' 'MCDRFALYSPYLKLSQALRLPLEPRELTPRYNVAPGTWITAVCHPSDDAPLVMDEVWWSYRPHSEGEGARVYDRHG' A
#
# COMPACT_ATOMS: atom_id res chain seq x y z
N MET A 1 4.35 -1.65 18.31
CA MET A 1 3.72 -2.06 17.04
C MET A 1 2.73 -0.98 16.65
N CYS A 2 2.77 -0.47 15.42
CA CYS A 2 1.80 0.52 14.94
C CYS A 2 0.63 -0.24 14.31
N ASP A 3 -0.52 -0.21 14.96
CA ASP A 3 -1.76 -0.85 14.50
C ASP A 3 -2.60 0.08 13.64
N ARG A 4 -2.37 1.40 13.70
CA ARG A 4 -3.12 2.41 12.93
C ARG A 4 -2.20 3.50 12.40
N PHE A 5 -2.59 4.10 11.28
CA PHE A 5 -1.92 5.29 10.74
C PHE A 5 -2.90 6.21 9.99
N ALA A 6 -2.42 7.40 9.65
CA ALA A 6 -3.13 8.37 8.83
C ALA A 6 -2.33 8.68 7.55
N LEU A 7 -3.03 8.71 6.42
CA LEU A 7 -2.52 9.12 5.11
C LEU A 7 -3.44 10.20 4.55
N TYR A 8 -3.11 11.47 4.76
CA TYR A 8 -3.92 12.61 4.32
C TYR A 8 -3.16 13.63 3.48
N SER A 9 -1.85 13.42 3.29
CA SER A 9 -1.02 14.29 2.47
C SER A 9 -1.43 14.19 0.99
N PRO A 10 -1.63 15.32 0.29
CA PRO A 10 -1.76 15.32 -1.16
C PRO A 10 -0.54 14.68 -1.82
N TYR A 11 -0.75 14.06 -2.99
CA TYR A 11 0.30 13.41 -3.77
C TYR A 11 1.57 14.25 -3.91
N LEU A 12 1.44 15.52 -4.30
CA LEU A 12 2.59 16.40 -4.55
C LEU A 12 3.48 16.56 -3.31
N LYS A 13 2.89 16.67 -2.11
CA LYS A 13 3.66 16.76 -0.86
C LYS A 13 4.36 15.43 -0.54
N LEU A 14 3.68 14.32 -0.83
CA LEU A 14 4.20 12.98 -0.63
C LEU A 14 5.38 12.68 -1.57
N SER A 15 5.23 12.93 -2.87
CA SER A 15 6.28 12.68 -3.86
C SER A 15 7.53 13.54 -3.61
N GLN A 16 7.35 14.81 -3.24
CA GLN A 16 8.45 15.69 -2.84
C GLN A 16 9.19 15.19 -1.60
N ALA A 17 8.44 14.74 -0.58
CA ALA A 17 9.04 14.20 0.65
C ALA A 17 9.80 12.90 0.39
N LEU A 18 9.26 12.02 -0.46
CA LEU A 18 9.86 10.74 -0.81
C LEU A 18 11.04 10.88 -1.78
N ARG A 19 11.09 11.97 -2.57
CA ARG A 19 12.10 12.20 -3.63
C ARG A 19 12.17 11.04 -4.64
N LEU A 20 11.02 10.45 -4.92
CA LEU A 20 10.88 9.32 -5.83
C LEU A 20 10.26 9.77 -7.16
N PRO A 21 10.66 9.16 -8.30
CA PRO A 21 10.08 9.45 -9.61
C PRO A 21 8.75 8.72 -9.78
N LEU A 22 7.75 9.11 -8.99
CA LEU A 22 6.41 8.50 -9.04
C LEU A 22 5.53 9.25 -10.04
N GLU A 23 4.60 8.52 -10.66
CA GLU A 23 3.57 9.13 -11.50
C GLU A 23 2.50 9.83 -10.64
N PRO A 24 2.00 11.00 -11.07
CA PRO A 24 0.92 11.69 -10.39
C PRO A 24 -0.33 10.85 -10.21
N ARG A 25 -0.88 10.85 -8.99
CA ARG A 25 -2.10 10.12 -8.65
C ARG A 25 -2.94 10.91 -7.65
N GLU A 26 -4.26 10.81 -7.75
CA GLU A 26 -5.14 11.32 -6.70
C GLU A 26 -5.11 10.40 -5.48
N LEU A 27 -4.82 10.98 -4.31
CA LEU A 27 -4.83 10.26 -3.04
C LEU A 27 -6.06 10.68 -2.23
N THR A 28 -6.83 9.69 -1.79
CA THR A 28 -7.97 9.92 -0.88
C THR A 28 -7.45 10.02 0.56
N PRO A 29 -7.69 11.14 1.28
CA PRO A 29 -7.27 11.27 2.67
C PRO A 29 -7.97 10.27 3.60
N ARG A 30 -7.20 9.58 4.43
CA ARG A 30 -7.67 8.62 5.44
C ARG A 30 -6.98 8.87 6.77
N TYR A 31 -7.75 9.19 7.81
CA TYR A 31 -7.22 9.60 9.12
C TYR A 31 -7.07 8.46 10.13
N ASN A 32 -7.69 7.31 9.87
CA ASN A 32 -7.73 6.18 10.78
C ASN A 32 -7.72 4.85 10.02
N VAL A 33 -6.60 4.55 9.38
CA VAL A 33 -6.39 3.30 8.64
C VAL A 33 -6.11 2.18 9.65
N ALA A 34 -6.83 1.07 9.54
CA ALA A 34 -6.67 -0.13 10.36
C ALA A 34 -6.09 -1.30 9.54
N PRO A 35 -5.51 -2.33 10.18
CA PRO A 35 -5.00 -3.50 9.49
C PRO A 35 -6.13 -4.27 8.82
N GLY A 36 -5.80 -5.11 7.84
CA GLY A 36 -6.82 -5.79 7.03
C GLY A 36 -7.62 -4.82 6.17
N THR A 37 -6.96 -3.79 5.65
CA THR A 37 -7.53 -2.89 4.64
C THR A 37 -6.54 -2.68 3.50
N TRP A 38 -7.05 -2.36 2.31
CA TRP A 38 -6.22 -1.89 1.20
C TRP A 38 -5.60 -0.53 1.56
N ILE A 39 -4.32 -0.34 1.31
CA ILE A 39 -3.58 0.90 1.55
C ILE A 39 -2.79 1.29 0.32
N THR A 40 -2.59 2.59 0.11
CA THR A 40 -1.62 3.06 -0.88
C THR A 40 -0.20 2.80 -0.36
N ALA A 41 0.61 2.14 -1.17
CA ALA A 41 2.01 1.89 -0.91
C ALA A 41 2.85 2.20 -2.14
N VAL A 42 4.14 2.45 -1.93
CA VAL A 42 5.13 2.53 -3.00
C VAL A 42 5.91 1.21 -2.99
N CYS A 43 5.85 0.46 -4.08
CA CYS A 43 6.44 -0.87 -4.17
C CYS A 43 6.95 -1.19 -5.58
N HIS A 44 7.82 -2.20 -5.66
CA HIS A 44 8.11 -2.91 -6.89
C HIS A 44 7.10 -4.06 -7.03
N PRO A 45 6.27 -4.10 -8.09
CA PRO A 45 5.24 -5.13 -8.24
C PRO A 45 5.82 -6.51 -8.60
N SER A 46 7.05 -6.54 -9.12
CA SER A 46 7.88 -7.73 -9.30
C SER A 46 9.35 -7.35 -9.20
N ASP A 47 10.25 -8.33 -9.08
CA ASP A 47 11.67 -8.13 -8.77
C ASP A 47 12.38 -7.10 -9.67
N ASP A 48 12.02 -7.04 -10.96
CA ASP A 48 12.64 -6.15 -11.94
C ASP A 48 11.74 -5.00 -12.42
N ALA A 49 10.51 -4.88 -11.89
CA ALA A 49 9.59 -3.82 -12.30
C ALA A 49 9.98 -2.46 -11.69
N PRO A 50 9.66 -1.31 -12.31
CA PRO A 50 9.91 0.00 -11.71
C PRO A 50 9.08 0.23 -10.43
N LEU A 51 9.50 1.20 -9.61
CA LEU A 51 8.72 1.65 -8.45
C LEU A 51 7.40 2.26 -8.92
N VAL A 52 6.31 1.79 -8.34
CA VAL A 52 4.96 2.34 -8.59
C VAL A 52 4.29 2.66 -7.26
N MET A 53 3.31 3.56 -7.31
CA MET A 53 2.40 3.78 -6.21
C MET A 53 1.08 3.05 -6.46
N ASP A 54 0.84 1.97 -5.74
CA ASP A 54 -0.31 1.08 -5.91
C ASP A 54 -1.02 0.77 -4.58
N GLU A 55 -2.13 0.05 -4.64
CA GLU A 55 -2.80 -0.45 -3.44
C GLU A 55 -2.34 -1.86 -3.07
N VAL A 56 -2.03 -2.05 -1.80
CA VAL A 56 -1.64 -3.34 -1.23
C VAL A 56 -2.50 -3.66 -0.02
N TRP A 57 -2.69 -4.95 0.25
CA TRP A 57 -3.42 -5.40 1.42
C TRP A 57 -2.56 -5.25 2.68
N TRP A 58 -2.98 -4.45 3.65
CA TRP A 58 -2.25 -4.23 4.90
C TRP A 58 -2.50 -5.36 5.91
N SER A 59 -2.07 -6.55 5.56
CA SER A 59 -1.82 -7.65 6.50
C SER A 59 -0.87 -8.64 5.85
N TYR A 60 0.06 -9.19 6.62
CA TYR A 60 0.90 -10.29 6.15
C TYR A 60 0.44 -11.60 6.79
N ARG A 61 0.23 -12.63 5.98
CA ARG A 61 0.06 -14.01 6.45
C ARG A 61 1.25 -14.84 5.98
N PRO A 62 2.09 -15.35 6.89
CA PRO A 62 3.22 -16.19 6.51
C PRO A 62 2.74 -17.49 5.87
N HIS A 63 3.50 -17.99 4.90
CA HIS A 63 3.18 -19.22 4.16
C HIS A 63 3.32 -20.50 5.02
N SER A 64 3.92 -20.41 6.21
CA SER A 64 4.27 -21.57 7.05
C SER A 64 3.13 -22.14 7.89
N GLU A 65 1.89 -21.74 7.65
CA GLU A 65 0.69 -22.36 8.25
C GLU A 65 -0.17 -22.87 7.11
N GLY A 66 -0.45 -24.18 7.10
CA GLY A 66 -1.04 -24.97 6.00
C GLY A 66 -2.45 -24.60 5.53
N GLU A 67 -2.84 -23.34 5.58
CA GLU A 67 -4.00 -22.79 4.87
C GLU A 67 -3.50 -21.93 3.70
N GLY A 68 -3.87 -22.33 2.48
CA GLY A 68 -3.41 -21.73 1.23
C GLY A 68 -3.45 -20.20 1.22
N ALA A 69 -2.44 -19.61 0.57
CA ALA A 69 -2.36 -18.17 0.33
C ALA A 69 -3.68 -17.69 -0.28
N ARG A 70 -4.46 -16.92 0.48
CA ARG A 70 -5.63 -16.23 -0.05
C ARG A 70 -5.14 -15.01 -0.82
N VAL A 71 -5.28 -15.06 -2.13
CA VAL A 71 -5.20 -13.87 -2.96
C VAL A 71 -6.42 -13.03 -2.60
N TYR A 72 -6.20 -11.85 -2.01
CA TYR A 72 -7.27 -10.88 -1.81
C TYR A 72 -7.48 -10.19 -3.16
N ASP A 73 -8.54 -10.55 -3.87
CA ASP A 73 -8.97 -9.80 -5.06
C ASP A 73 -9.61 -8.48 -4.60
N ARG A 74 -9.34 -7.39 -5.34
CA ARG A 74 -10.02 -6.10 -5.15
C ARG A 74 -11.52 -6.22 -5.45
N HIS A 75 -11.94 -7.23 -6.23
CA HIS A 75 -13.27 -7.39 -6.78
C HIS A 75 -13.97 -8.73 -6.44
N GLY A 76 -13.80 -9.27 -5.23
CA GLY A 76 -14.60 -10.42 -4.78
C GLY A 76 -14.11 -11.77 -5.28
#